data_AF-A0A7X7E323-F1
#
_entry.id   AF-A0A7X7E323-F1
#
_cell.length_a   1.000
_cell.length_b   1.000
_cell.length_c   1.000
_cell.angle_alpha   90.00
_cell.angle_beta   90.00
_cell.angle_gamma   90.00
#
_symmetry.space_group_name_H-M   'P 1'
#
loop_
_entity.id
_entity.type
_entity.pdbx_description
1 polymer ?
#
loop_
_entity_poly.entity_id
_entity_poly.type
_entity_poly.pdbx_seq_one_letter_code
_entity_poly.pdbx_strand_id
1 'polypeptide(L)'
;YLLVRSQGKLIAIENRNALERISFVPNFIVMDSSRIIPALQQNEYDFRTTVALTRKPSSMSELNNTQTGNNPMSVTWEKYSPNYRKAKINAPGNGFLRISEVFYPGWTIKIDGKKSEIYQSDLSYMAVPVTMGEHTVEMIPESIILGKVQWVTIGTICLLICYWAGMFVISRKNNGAVAVQKS
;
A
#
# COMPACT_ATOMS: atom_id res chain seq x y z
N TYR A 1 12.75 18.13 -8.54
CA TYR A 1 13.77 19.11 -8.99
C TYR A 1 14.11 18.84 -10.44
N LEU A 2 14.19 19.89 -11.25
CA LEU A 2 14.85 19.86 -12.55
C LEU A 2 16.29 20.33 -12.33
N LEU A 3 17.26 19.50 -12.69
CA LEU A 3 18.66 19.88 -12.69
C LEU A 3 18.95 20.55 -14.02
N VAL A 4 19.10 21.88 -14.00
CA VAL A 4 19.47 22.65 -15.18
C VAL A 4 20.93 23.06 -15.05
N ARG A 5 21.72 22.78 -16.08
CA ARG A 5 23.10 23.25 -16.15
C ARG A 5 23.12 24.58 -16.89
N SER A 6 23.49 25.66 -16.19
CA SER A 6 23.65 27.00 -16.78
C SER A 6 24.99 27.58 -16.33
N GLN A 7 25.78 28.09 -17.27
CA GLN A 7 27.09 28.70 -17.04
C GLN A 7 28.04 27.86 -16.15
N GLY A 8 28.08 26.54 -16.39
CA GLY A 8 28.97 25.63 -15.66
C GLY A 8 28.52 25.26 -14.24
N LYS A 9 27.43 25.84 -13.71
CA LYS A 9 26.86 25.54 -12.40
C LYS A 9 25.58 24.71 -12.54
N LEU A 10 25.41 23.70 -11.68
CA LEU A 10 24.13 23.01 -11.53
C LEU A 10 23.19 23.89 -10.70
N ILE A 11 22.03 24.21 -11.26
CA ILE A 11 20.95 24.92 -10.58
C ILE A 11 19.80 23.94 -10.41
N ALA A 12 19.38 23.72 -9.16
CA ALA A 12 18.21 22.91 -8.86
C ALA A 12 16.97 23.81 -8.92
N ILE A 13 16.13 23.61 -9.92
CA ILE A 13 14.83 24.27 -10.00
C ILE A 13 13.80 23.35 -9.38
N GLU A 14 13.20 23.79 -8.28
CA GLU A 14 12.10 23.07 -7.63
C GLU A 14 10.84 23.16 -8.50
N ASN A 15 10.23 22.00 -8.81
CA ASN A 15 8.96 21.97 -9.52
C ASN A 15 7.83 22.18 -8.51
N ARG A 16 7.44 23.44 -8.31
CA ARG A 16 6.38 23.84 -7.38
C ARG A 16 4.98 23.32 -7.76
N ASN A 17 4.81 22.83 -8.98
CA ASN A 17 3.57 22.24 -9.47
C ASN A 17 3.56 20.70 -9.37
N ALA A 18 4.63 20.09 -8.84
CA ALA A 18 4.66 18.65 -8.62
C ALA A 18 3.74 18.28 -7.47
N LEU A 19 2.89 17.28 -7.70
CA LEU A 19 2.11 16.68 -6.63
C LEU A 19 3.06 15.94 -5.69
N GLU A 20 2.93 16.21 -4.40
CA GLU A 20 3.68 15.49 -3.39
C GLU A 20 3.30 14.01 -3.36
N ARG A 21 4.13 13.19 -2.68
CA ARG A 21 3.83 11.76 -2.49
C ARG A 21 2.51 11.53 -1.77
N ILE A 22 2.15 12.42 -0.85
CA ILE A 22 0.85 12.49 -0.20
C ILE A 22 0.27 13.87 -0.53
N SER A 23 -0.92 13.91 -1.11
CA SER A 23 -1.60 15.16 -1.46
C SER A 23 -3.06 15.09 -1.03
N PHE A 24 -3.66 16.23 -0.71
CA PHE A 24 -5.07 16.31 -0.36
C PHE A 24 -5.92 16.57 -1.60
N VAL A 25 -7.06 15.89 -1.70
CA VAL A 25 -8.09 16.12 -2.72
C VAL A 25 -9.47 16.17 -2.04
N PRO A 26 -10.23 17.26 -2.21
CA PRO A 26 -11.53 17.42 -1.56
C PRO A 26 -12.62 16.53 -2.16
N ASN A 27 -12.54 16.23 -3.46
CA ASN A 27 -13.61 15.58 -4.19
C ASN A 27 -13.24 14.16 -4.61
N PHE A 28 -14.27 13.35 -4.84
CA PHE A 28 -14.12 12.05 -5.50
C PHE A 28 -15.26 11.86 -6.51
N ILE A 29 -14.98 11.04 -7.50
CA ILE A 29 -15.97 10.53 -8.46
C ILE A 29 -15.82 9.02 -8.50
N VAL A 30 -16.92 8.31 -8.73
CA VAL A 30 -16.90 6.84 -8.84
C VAL A 30 -17.11 6.47 -10.29
N MET A 31 -16.18 5.72 -10.88
CA MET A 31 -16.30 5.24 -12.25
C MET A 31 -15.54 3.93 -12.44
N ASP A 32 -15.93 3.17 -13.46
CA ASP A 32 -15.22 1.96 -13.86
C ASP A 32 -13.80 2.27 -14.37
N SER A 33 -12.88 1.35 -14.14
CA SER A 33 -11.47 1.45 -14.55
C SER A 33 -11.30 1.76 -16.04
N SER A 34 -12.20 1.24 -16.89
CA SER A 34 -12.21 1.45 -18.34
C SER A 34 -12.55 2.88 -18.76
N ARG A 35 -13.22 3.66 -17.89
CA ARG A 35 -13.62 5.05 -18.15
C ARG A 35 -12.58 6.07 -17.67
N ILE A 36 -11.70 5.70 -16.74
CA ILE A 36 -10.73 6.62 -16.12
C ILE A 36 -9.79 7.24 -17.15
N ILE A 37 -9.18 6.43 -18.03
CA ILE A 37 -8.24 6.95 -19.04
C ILE A 37 -8.92 7.88 -20.05
N PRO A 38 -10.07 7.50 -20.67
CA PRO A 38 -10.83 8.43 -21.51
C PRO A 38 -11.21 9.73 -20.80
N ALA A 39 -11.67 9.64 -19.53
CA ALA A 39 -12.07 10.80 -18.75
C ALA A 39 -10.90 11.76 -18.49
N LEU A 40 -9.71 11.23 -18.19
CA LEU A 40 -8.49 12.03 -18.06
C LEU A 40 -8.06 12.68 -19.38
N GLN A 41 -8.15 11.95 -20.50
CA GLN A 41 -7.80 12.49 -21.82
C GLN A 41 -8.74 13.62 -22.28
N GLN A 42 -10.03 13.51 -21.92
CA GLN A 42 -11.06 14.48 -22.26
C GLN A 42 -11.19 15.59 -21.21
N ASN A 43 -10.36 15.58 -20.15
CA ASN A 43 -10.47 16.48 -19.01
C ASN A 43 -11.89 16.53 -18.40
N GLU A 44 -12.57 15.37 -18.31
CA GLU A 44 -13.90 15.26 -17.67
C GLU A 44 -13.85 15.62 -16.17
N TYR A 45 -12.68 15.53 -15.54
CA TYR A 45 -12.44 15.95 -14.16
C TYR A 45 -11.03 16.49 -13.95
N ASP A 46 -10.85 17.34 -12.93
CA ASP A 46 -9.53 17.84 -12.53
C ASP A 46 -8.88 16.89 -11.51
N PHE A 47 -7.85 16.17 -11.95
CA PHE A 47 -7.07 15.25 -11.10
C PHE A 47 -6.36 15.94 -9.94
N ARG A 48 -6.23 17.28 -9.93
CA ARG A 48 -5.62 18.01 -8.80
C ARG A 48 -6.56 18.16 -7.63
N THR A 49 -7.87 18.16 -7.88
CA THR A 49 -8.90 18.40 -6.87
C THR A 49 -9.84 17.21 -6.67
N THR A 50 -9.77 16.22 -7.56
CA THR A 50 -10.69 15.08 -7.59
C THR A 50 -9.93 13.77 -7.83
N VAL A 51 -10.29 12.72 -7.09
CA VAL A 51 -9.82 11.34 -7.36
C VAL A 51 -10.94 10.50 -7.97
N ALA A 52 -10.63 9.78 -9.04
CA ALA A 52 -11.52 8.77 -9.61
C ALA A 52 -11.36 7.44 -8.88
N LEU A 53 -12.37 7.04 -8.11
CA LEU A 53 -12.39 5.79 -7.34
C LEU A 53 -13.10 4.68 -8.13
N THR A 54 -12.57 3.47 -8.06
CA THR A 54 -13.20 2.29 -8.70
C THR A 54 -14.39 1.74 -7.91
N ARG A 55 -14.57 2.18 -6.66
CA ARG A 55 -15.65 1.74 -5.78
C ARG A 55 -16.14 2.89 -4.91
N LYS A 56 -17.42 2.83 -4.55
CA LYS A 56 -18.05 3.84 -3.69
C LYS A 56 -17.50 3.77 -2.26
N PRO A 57 -17.15 4.91 -1.64
CA PRO A 57 -16.68 4.92 -0.27
C PRO A 57 -17.81 4.65 0.74
N SER A 58 -17.51 3.81 1.72
CA SER A 58 -18.46 3.36 2.75
C SER A 58 -18.76 4.46 3.78
N SER A 59 -17.76 5.30 4.09
CA SER A 59 -17.81 6.38 5.08
C SER A 59 -18.29 7.74 4.52
N MET A 60 -19.23 7.72 3.57
CA MET A 60 -19.69 8.94 2.88
C MET A 60 -20.21 10.03 3.85
N SER A 61 -20.78 9.64 5.00
CA SER A 61 -21.31 10.57 6.00
C SER A 61 -20.25 11.42 6.69
N GLU A 62 -19.01 10.94 6.83
CA GLU A 62 -17.92 11.71 7.48
C GLU A 62 -17.31 12.75 6.54
N LEU A 63 -17.39 12.51 5.22
CA LEU A 63 -16.85 13.38 4.18
C LEU A 63 -17.81 14.49 3.74
N ASN A 64 -19.12 14.30 3.95
CA ASN A 64 -20.16 15.21 3.46
C ASN A 64 -20.23 16.57 4.18
N ASN A 65 -19.55 16.74 5.31
CA ASN A 65 -19.43 18.05 5.92
C ASN A 65 -18.26 18.76 5.23
N THR A 66 -18.53 19.58 4.22
CA THR A 66 -17.53 20.40 3.51
C THR A 66 -16.93 21.46 4.44
N GLN A 67 -16.16 21.01 5.42
CA GLN A 67 -15.29 21.83 6.22
C GLN A 67 -13.98 21.92 5.44
N THR A 68 -13.75 23.09 4.84
CA THR A 68 -12.48 23.42 4.21
C THR A 68 -11.91 24.57 5.03
N GLY A 69 -10.89 24.28 5.83
CA GLY A 69 -10.08 25.28 6.50
C GLY A 69 -9.13 25.96 5.51
N ASN A 70 -8.66 27.15 5.90
CA ASN A 70 -7.72 27.95 5.10
C ASN A 70 -6.26 27.48 5.22
N ASN A 71 -5.98 26.49 6.07
CA ASN A 71 -4.62 25.99 6.26
C ASN A 71 -4.20 25.17 5.04
N PRO A 72 -3.01 25.39 4.46
CA PRO A 72 -2.53 24.57 3.37
C PRO A 72 -2.25 23.14 3.85
N MET A 73 -2.40 22.17 2.94
CA MET A 73 -1.93 20.81 3.16
C MET A 73 -0.44 20.83 3.49
N SER A 74 -0.04 20.14 4.55
CA SER A 74 1.37 19.94 4.91
C SER A 74 1.64 18.47 5.19
N VAL A 75 2.86 18.02 4.85
CA VAL A 75 3.31 16.64 5.06
C VAL A 75 4.73 16.66 5.63
N THR A 76 4.90 16.08 6.81
CA THR A 76 6.20 15.91 7.47
C THR A 76 6.46 14.43 7.69
N TRP A 77 7.45 13.87 6.99
CA TRP A 77 7.86 12.48 7.17
C TRP A 77 8.64 12.30 8.47
N GLU A 78 8.09 11.52 9.41
CA GLU A 78 8.80 11.11 10.64
C GLU A 78 9.68 9.88 10.38
N LYS A 79 9.25 8.99 9.49
CA LYS A 79 10.01 7.80 9.09
C LYS A 79 9.69 7.42 7.66
N TYR A 80 10.73 7.09 6.89
CA TYR A 80 10.59 6.67 5.51
C TYR A 80 11.50 5.47 5.23
N SER A 81 10.98 4.25 5.41
CA SER A 81 11.67 3.02 5.04
C SER A 81 10.81 2.17 4.10
N PRO A 82 11.39 1.17 3.40
CA PRO A 82 10.63 0.32 2.48
C PRO A 82 9.45 -0.38 3.14
N ASN A 83 9.61 -0.83 4.39
CA ASN A 83 8.64 -1.65 5.12
C ASN A 83 7.77 -0.86 6.11
N TYR A 84 8.05 0.44 6.30
CA TYR A 84 7.26 1.27 7.21
C TYR A 84 7.48 2.74 6.89
N ARG A 85 6.39 3.45 6.65
CA ARG A 85 6.41 4.91 6.45
C ARG A 85 5.47 5.56 7.45
N LYS A 86 5.88 6.68 8.01
CA LYS A 86 5.10 7.47 8.96
C LYS A 86 5.22 8.94 8.60
N ALA A 87 4.09 9.59 8.42
CA ALA A 87 4.01 11.02 8.15
C ALA A 87 3.01 11.68 9.11
N LYS A 88 3.34 12.88 9.56
CA LYS A 88 2.38 13.82 10.12
C LYS A 88 1.84 14.69 9.01
N ILE A 89 0.54 14.87 8.96
CA ILE A 89 -0.11 15.72 7.98
C ILE A 89 -1.03 16.72 8.66
N ASN A 90 -1.33 17.81 7.97
CA ASN A 90 -2.45 18.69 8.28
C ASN A 90 -3.39 18.73 7.08
N ALA A 91 -4.54 18.08 7.19
CA ALA A 91 -5.54 18.04 6.15
C ALA A 91 -6.36 19.35 6.18
N PRO A 92 -6.43 20.09 5.05
CA PRO A 92 -7.14 21.37 4.98
C PRO A 92 -8.65 21.18 5.11
N GLY A 93 -9.18 19.98 4.92
CA GLY A 93 -10.61 19.71 4.99
C GLY A 93 -10.93 18.23 5.02
N ASN A 94 -12.23 17.92 5.00
CA ASN A 94 -12.69 16.56 4.82
C ASN A 94 -12.54 16.17 3.34
N GLY A 95 -11.95 15.01 3.07
CA GLY A 95 -11.68 14.56 1.71
C GLY A 95 -10.84 13.29 1.67
N PHE A 96 -9.93 13.22 0.69
CA PHE A 96 -9.03 12.10 0.53
C PHE A 96 -7.57 12.54 0.56
N LEU A 97 -6.73 11.67 1.12
CA LEU A 97 -5.30 11.66 0.85
C LEU A 97 -5.07 10.82 -0.39
N ARG A 98 -4.65 11.45 -1.47
CA ARG A 98 -4.06 10.75 -2.61
C ARG A 98 -2.60 10.46 -2.30
N ILE A 99 -2.26 9.19 -2.39
CA ILE A 99 -0.92 8.68 -2.17
C ILE A 99 -0.41 8.19 -3.52
N SER A 100 0.68 8.81 -3.99
CA SER A 100 1.35 8.51 -5.28
C SER A 100 2.17 7.22 -5.23
N GLU A 101 1.62 6.17 -4.62
CA GLU A 101 2.16 4.82 -4.53
C GLU A 101 1.16 3.86 -5.20
N VAL A 102 1.67 2.81 -5.82
CA VAL A 102 0.82 1.87 -6.57
C VAL A 102 -0.09 1.11 -5.60
N PHE A 103 -1.38 1.05 -5.93
CA PHE A 103 -2.36 0.26 -5.20
C PHE A 103 -1.98 -1.23 -5.23
N TYR A 104 -1.88 -1.81 -4.04
CA TYR A 104 -1.63 -3.23 -3.84
C TYR A 104 -2.45 -3.71 -2.63
N PRO A 105 -3.15 -4.85 -2.71
CA PRO A 105 -4.03 -5.30 -1.62
C PRO A 105 -3.31 -5.59 -0.29
N GLY A 106 -1.98 -5.73 -0.31
CA GLY A 106 -1.17 -5.93 0.88
C GLY A 106 -0.85 -4.65 1.64
N TRP A 107 -1.28 -3.46 1.19
CA TRP A 107 -1.09 -2.25 1.99
C TRP A 107 -2.04 -2.24 3.20
N THR A 108 -1.47 -1.93 4.36
CA THR A 108 -2.21 -1.47 5.54
C THR A 108 -1.88 0.00 5.75
N ILE A 109 -2.90 0.85 5.70
CA ILE A 109 -2.79 2.27 6.03
C ILE A 109 -3.56 2.55 7.31
N LYS A 110 -2.96 3.31 8.22
CA LYS A 110 -3.60 3.77 9.45
C LYS A 110 -3.62 5.29 9.50
N ILE A 111 -4.75 5.82 9.96
CA ILE A 111 -4.92 7.24 10.31
C ILE A 111 -5.14 7.27 11.82
N ASP A 112 -4.26 7.96 12.54
CA ASP A 112 -4.26 8.05 14.00
C ASP A 112 -4.32 6.67 14.70
N GLY A 113 -3.56 5.72 14.16
CA GLY A 113 -3.47 4.34 14.66
C GLY A 113 -4.66 3.44 14.29
N LYS A 114 -5.73 3.97 13.70
CA LYS A 114 -6.88 3.20 13.22
C LYS A 114 -6.70 2.80 11.77
N LYS A 115 -6.98 1.53 11.43
CA LYS A 115 -6.92 1.05 10.04
C LYS A 115 -7.94 1.81 9.20
N SER A 116 -7.47 2.46 8.14
CA SER A 116 -8.31 3.18 7.20
C SER A 116 -8.51 2.36 5.93
N GLU A 117 -9.63 2.61 5.28
CA GLU A 117 -10.02 1.91 4.07
C GLU A 117 -9.26 2.47 2.87
N ILE A 118 -8.64 1.59 2.08
CA ILE A 118 -7.83 1.99 0.92
C ILE A 118 -8.68 1.86 -0.34
N TYR A 119 -8.69 2.91 -1.14
CA TYR A 119 -9.36 2.96 -2.44
C TYR A 119 -8.32 3.01 -3.55
N GLN A 120 -8.55 2.24 -4.62
CA GLN A 120 -7.78 2.41 -5.85
C GLN A 120 -8.28 3.68 -6.54
N SER A 121 -7.37 4.64 -6.76
CA SER A 121 -7.67 5.93 -7.36
C SER A 121 -6.89 6.14 -8.66
N ASP A 122 -7.50 6.80 -9.64
CA ASP A 122 -6.87 7.17 -10.91
C ASP A 122 -6.12 5.98 -11.55
N LEU A 123 -6.78 4.82 -11.54
CA LEU A 123 -6.31 3.51 -12.03
C LEU A 123 -5.17 2.85 -11.25
N SER A 124 -4.20 3.60 -10.72
CA SER A 124 -2.98 3.01 -10.13
C SER A 124 -2.65 3.48 -8.74
N TYR A 125 -3.18 4.61 -8.27
CA TYR A 125 -2.81 5.20 -6.99
C TYR A 125 -3.71 4.73 -5.85
N MET A 126 -3.36 5.12 -4.63
CA MET A 126 -4.18 4.90 -3.44
C MET A 126 -4.84 6.20 -3.00
N ALA A 127 -6.11 6.12 -2.62
CA ALA A 127 -6.82 7.18 -1.92
C ALA A 127 -7.31 6.66 -0.56
N VAL A 128 -7.19 7.49 0.47
CA VAL A 128 -7.61 7.16 1.84
C VAL A 128 -8.43 8.32 2.38
N PRO A 129 -9.63 8.09 2.93
CA PRO A 129 -10.45 9.16 3.49
C PRO A 129 -9.75 9.77 4.72
N VAL A 130 -9.87 11.08 4.85
CA VAL A 130 -9.32 11.85 5.98
C VAL A 130 -10.26 13.00 6.34
N THR A 131 -10.33 13.31 7.62
CA THR A 131 -11.03 14.49 8.12
C THR A 131 -10.11 15.71 8.15
N MET A 132 -10.69 16.89 8.35
CA MET A 132 -9.93 18.12 8.56
C MET A 132 -9.09 18.03 9.84
N GLY A 133 -7.85 18.53 9.79
CA GLY A 133 -6.98 18.68 10.95
C GLY A 133 -5.68 17.88 10.88
N GLU A 134 -5.01 17.78 12.02
CA GLU A 134 -3.74 17.08 12.13
C GLU A 134 -3.94 15.58 12.29
N HIS A 135 -3.22 14.81 11.48
CA HIS A 135 -3.30 13.35 11.50
C HIS A 135 -1.91 12.71 11.40
N THR A 136 -1.78 11.54 12.01
CA THR A 136 -0.63 10.64 11.79
C THR A 136 -1.02 9.56 10.81
N VAL A 137 -0.34 9.53 9.67
CA VAL A 137 -0.52 8.52 8.62
C VAL A 137 0.61 7.50 8.69
N GLU A 138 0.25 6.23 8.89
CA GLU A 138 1.19 5.11 8.86
C GLU A 138 0.89 4.22 7.66
N MET A 139 1.92 3.85 6.90
CA MET A 139 1.82 2.97 5.74
C MET A 139 2.74 1.76 5.91
N ILE A 140 2.13 0.57 5.88
CA ILE A 140 2.80 -0.70 6.11
C ILE A 140 2.49 -1.61 4.91
N PRO A 141 3.48 -1.96 4.07
CA PRO A 141 3.30 -2.98 3.06
C PRO A 141 3.39 -4.35 3.72
N GLU A 142 2.31 -5.11 3.67
CA GLU A 142 2.22 -6.50 4.10
C GLU A 142 2.33 -7.42 2.88
N SER A 143 3.02 -8.54 3.04
CA SER A 143 3.06 -9.58 2.01
C SER A 143 1.86 -10.50 2.15
N ILE A 144 1.00 -10.49 1.15
CA ILE A 144 -0.18 -11.37 1.05
C ILE A 144 0.24 -12.85 0.95
N ILE A 145 1.48 -13.11 0.52
CA ILE A 145 1.99 -14.44 0.17
C ILE A 145 2.66 -15.13 1.36
N LEU A 146 3.22 -14.37 2.32
CA LEU A 146 3.96 -14.92 3.46
C LEU A 146 3.14 -15.96 4.25
N GLY A 147 1.87 -15.67 4.51
CA GLY A 147 0.99 -16.60 5.23
C GLY A 147 0.76 -17.92 4.49
N LYS A 148 0.67 -17.90 3.15
CA LYS A 148 0.44 -19.12 2.35
C LYS A 148 1.69 -19.97 2.20
N VAL A 149 2.85 -19.33 2.02
CA VAL A 149 4.14 -20.02 1.85
C VAL A 149 4.50 -20.80 3.11
N GLN A 150 4.20 -20.26 4.29
CA GLN A 150 4.50 -20.92 5.56
C GLN A 150 3.85 -22.30 5.67
N TRP A 151 2.60 -22.46 5.22
CA TRP A 151 1.91 -23.75 5.22
C TRP A 151 2.50 -24.76 4.23
N VAL A 152 2.88 -24.29 3.04
CA VAL A 152 3.53 -25.15 2.03
C VAL A 152 4.88 -25.65 2.54
N THR A 153 5.68 -24.78 3.16
CA THR A 153 6.97 -25.15 3.74
C THR A 153 6.82 -26.18 4.86
N ILE A 154 5.87 -25.96 5.78
CA ILE A 154 5.59 -26.91 6.86
C ILE A 154 5.16 -28.26 6.29
N GLY A 155 4.24 -28.28 5.33
CA GLY A 155 3.81 -29.51 4.67
C GLY A 155 4.95 -30.26 3.99
N THR A 156 5.85 -29.53 3.32
CA THR A 156 7.04 -30.12 2.67
C THR A 156 8.02 -30.71 3.68
N ILE A 157 8.27 -30.01 4.80
CA ILE A 157 9.13 -30.52 5.88
C ILE A 157 8.53 -31.77 6.52
N CYS A 158 7.22 -31.79 6.79
CA CYS A 158 6.53 -32.96 7.34
C CYS A 158 6.65 -34.17 6.40
N LEU A 159 6.48 -34.00 5.09
CA LEU A 159 6.64 -35.07 4.11
C LEU A 159 8.07 -35.63 4.10
N LEU A 160 9.09 -34.77 4.15
CA LEU A 160 10.47 -35.20 4.23
C LEU A 160 10.75 -35.99 5.52
N ILE A 161 10.26 -35.51 6.67
CA ILE A 161 10.41 -36.22 7.95
C ILE A 161 9.74 -37.60 7.88
N CYS A 162 8.53 -37.70 7.34
CA CYS A 162 7.83 -38.98 7.17
C CYS A 162 8.60 -39.93 6.23
N TYR A 163 9.16 -39.42 5.13
CA TYR A 163 9.98 -40.19 4.20
C TYR A 163 11.23 -40.76 4.89
N TRP A 164 11.99 -39.92 5.60
CA TRP A 164 13.20 -40.33 6.31
C TRP A 164 12.89 -41.28 7.47
N ALA A 165 11.81 -41.05 8.22
CA ALA A 165 11.36 -41.95 9.28
C ALA A 165 10.96 -43.33 8.72
N GLY A 166 10.24 -43.37 7.59
CA GLY A 166 9.89 -44.60 6.89
C GLY A 166 11.13 -45.38 6.43
N MET A 167 12.08 -44.70 5.79
CA MET A 167 13.36 -45.28 5.37
C MET A 167 14.18 -45.82 6.55
N PHE A 168 14.19 -45.11 7.67
CA PHE A 168 14.89 -45.55 8.88
C PHE A 168 14.28 -46.82 9.49
N VAL A 169 12.96 -46.92 9.53
CA VAL A 169 12.25 -48.13 10.00
C VAL A 169 12.53 -49.32 9.09
N ILE A 170 12.50 -49.13 7.76
CA ILE A 170 12.81 -50.19 6.78
C ILE A 170 14.26 -50.67 6.94
N SER A 171 15.21 -49.74 7.06
CA SER A 171 16.63 -50.05 7.27
C SER A 171 16.88 -50.84 8.56
N ARG A 172 16.22 -50.48 9.68
CA ARG A 172 16.30 -51.25 10.93
C ARG A 172 15.76 -52.66 10.81
N LYS A 173 14.66 -52.86 10.08
CA LYS A 173 14.08 -54.20 9.86
C LYS A 173 15.00 -55.11 9.05
N ASN A 174 15.65 -54.58 8.02
CA ASN A 174 16.59 -55.35 7.20
C ASN A 174 17.86 -55.74 7.97
N ASN A 175 18.39 -54.86 8.82
CA ASN A 175 19.57 -55.18 9.63
C ASN A 175 19.28 -56.23 10.72
N GLY A 176 18.05 -56.28 11.26
CA GLY A 176 17.64 -57.32 12.20
C GLY A 176 17.46 -58.70 11.56
N ALA A 177 16.99 -58.77 10.31
CA ALA A 177 16.81 -60.03 9.59
C ALA A 177 18.14 -60.71 9.20
N VAL A 178 19.15 -59.92 8.86
CA VAL A 178 20.50 -60.44 8.51
C VAL A 178 21.24 -60.99 9.72
N ALA A 179 20.96 -60.49 10.93
CA ALA A 179 21.58 -60.98 12.16
C ALA A 179 21.06 -62.37 12.59
N VAL A 180 19.80 -62.71 12.28
CA VAL A 180 19.18 -64.00 12.66
C VAL A 180 19.62 -65.15 11.74
N GLN A 181 19.96 -64.88 10.47
CA GLN A 181 20.48 -65.91 9.55
C GLN A 181 21.96 -66.28 9.78
N LYS A 182 22.67 -65.55 10.65
CA LYS A 182 24.11 -65.73 10.89
C LYS A 182 24.43 -66.36 12.25
N SER A 183 23.42 -66.79 13.00
CA SER A 183 23.50 -67.56 14.25
C SER A 183 23.04 -69.00 14.03
#